data_AF-A0A0A0U9B6-F1
#
_entry.id   AF-A0A0A0U9B6-F1
#
_cell.length_a   1.000
_cell.length_b   1.000
_cell.length_c   1.000
_cell.angle_alpha   90.00
_cell.angle_beta   90.00
_cell.angle_gamma   90.00
#
_symmetry.space_group_name_H-M   'P 1'
#
loop_
_entity.id
_entity.type
_entity.pdbx_description
1 polymer ?
#
loop_
_entity_poly.entity_id
_entity_poly.type
_entity_poly.pdbx_seq_one_letter_code
_entity_poly.pdbx_strand_id
1 'polypeptide(L)'
;WTQRAFDKTGRYYPFDSNMPPTLPPRANWIDYDVDTPLTAKGLAQSWNVGNVLARYNLSVTACYSSPAFRSIQTADRILEGM
;
A
#
# COMPACT_ATOMS: atom_id res chain seq x y z
N TRP A 1 -3.88 12.03 9.19
CA TRP A 1 -4.99 11.81 8.19
C TRP A 1 -5.99 10.80 8.73
N THR A 2 -5.48 9.81 9.46
CA THR A 2 -6.16 8.89 10.37
C THR A 2 -7.37 9.49 11.10
N GLN A 3 -7.24 10.63 11.79
CA GLN A 3 -8.34 11.27 12.54
C GLN A 3 -9.60 11.58 11.71
N ARG A 4 -9.44 11.80 10.41
CA ARG A 4 -10.56 12.03 9.48
C ARG A 4 -11.03 10.74 8.80
N ALA A 5 -10.14 9.76 8.71
CA ALA A 5 -10.35 8.52 7.97
C ALA A 5 -10.91 7.39 8.84
N PHE A 6 -10.85 7.52 10.16
CA PHE A 6 -11.33 6.52 11.10
C PHE A 6 -12.45 7.10 11.97
N ASP A 7 -13.50 6.31 12.18
CA ASP A 7 -14.55 6.67 13.13
C ASP A 7 -14.14 6.33 14.59
N LYS A 8 -15.02 6.64 15.55
CA LYS A 8 -14.79 6.39 16.98
C LYS A 8 -14.63 4.90 17.32
N THR A 9 -15.05 4.00 16.43
CA THR A 9 -14.92 2.54 16.60
C THR A 9 -13.65 2.00 15.94
N GLY A 10 -12.83 2.87 15.31
CA GLY A 10 -11.63 2.47 14.59
C GLY A 10 -11.93 1.87 13.21
N ARG A 11 -13.12 2.11 12.65
CA ARG A 11 -13.46 1.67 11.29
C ARG A 11 -13.02 2.72 10.27
N TYR A 12 -12.36 2.24 9.22
CA TYR A 12 -11.81 3.06 8.15
C TYR A 12 -12.86 3.45 7.10
N TYR A 13 -12.88 4.73 6.72
CA TYR A 13 -13.67 5.32 5.66
C TYR A 13 -12.80 6.29 4.84
N PRO A 14 -12.44 5.95 3.58
CA PRO A 14 -11.74 6.88 2.72
C PRO A 14 -12.64 8.08 2.39
N PHE A 15 -12.10 9.29 2.51
CA PHE A 15 -12.80 10.54 2.19
C PHE A 15 -12.25 11.24 0.94
N ASP A 16 -11.19 10.71 0.34
CA ASP A 16 -10.56 11.21 -0.88
C ASP A 16 -10.27 10.02 -1.79
N SER A 17 -10.47 10.18 -3.10
CA SER A 17 -10.34 9.10 -4.09
C SER A 17 -8.91 8.56 -4.22
N ASN A 18 -7.92 9.31 -3.75
CA ASN A 18 -6.53 8.87 -3.72
C ASN A 18 -6.18 8.10 -2.44
N MET A 19 -7.09 7.93 -1.49
CA MET A 19 -6.85 7.10 -0.30
C MET A 19 -6.94 5.61 -0.65
N PRO A 20 -6.26 4.73 0.11
CA PRO A 20 -6.44 3.29 -0.03
C PRO A 20 -7.91 2.88 0.01
N PRO A 21 -8.36 1.95 -0.85
CA PRO A 21 -9.74 1.47 -0.79
C PRO A 21 -10.02 0.70 0.51
N THR A 22 -9.00 0.02 1.04
CA THR A 22 -9.07 -0.75 2.29
C THR A 22 -7.77 -0.61 3.07
N LEU A 23 -7.83 -0.86 4.37
CA LEU A 23 -6.67 -0.96 5.26
C LEU A 23 -6.79 -2.21 6.12
N PRO A 24 -5.69 -2.94 6.36
CA PRO A 24 -5.70 -4.05 7.31
C PRO A 24 -5.99 -3.55 8.74
N PRO A 25 -6.65 -4.34 9.59
CA PRO A 25 -6.83 -3.95 10.98
C PRO A 25 -5.47 -3.87 11.70
N ARG A 26 -5.32 -2.87 12.57
CA ARG A 26 -4.19 -2.73 13.50
C ARG A 26 -4.71 -2.70 14.93
N ALA A 27 -3.85 -3.04 15.90
CA ALA A 27 -4.17 -2.93 17.32
C ALA A 27 -4.56 -1.48 17.70
N ASN A 28 -3.82 -0.50 17.16
CA ASN A 28 -4.17 0.90 17.23
C ASN A 28 -4.18 1.51 15.81
N TRP A 29 -5.32 2.05 15.39
CA TRP A 29 -5.46 2.68 14.07
C TRP A 29 -4.65 3.97 13.94
N ILE A 30 -4.26 4.60 15.05
CA ILE A 30 -3.40 5.80 15.04
C ILE A 30 -1.98 5.45 14.56
N ASP A 31 -1.55 4.20 14.67
CA ASP A 31 -0.20 3.76 14.24
C ASP A 31 0.06 4.03 12.75
N TYR A 32 -1.00 4.22 11.96
CA TYR A 32 -0.93 4.64 10.57
C TYR A 32 -0.36 6.05 10.34
N ASP A 33 -0.30 6.92 11.35
CA ASP A 33 0.36 8.23 11.21
C ASP A 33 1.89 8.10 11.23
N VAL A 34 2.45 7.10 11.92
CA VAL A 34 3.90 6.84 11.96
C VAL A 34 4.33 5.77 10.95
N ASP A 35 3.40 4.96 10.46
CA ASP A 35 3.63 3.90 9.49
C ASP A 35 2.55 3.90 8.39
N THR A 36 2.56 4.97 7.61
CA THR A 36 1.55 5.28 6.58
C THR A 36 1.49 4.24 5.45
N PRO A 37 0.29 3.95 4.90
CA PRO A 37 0.13 3.19 3.67
C PRO A 37 0.55 3.99 2.43
N LEU A 38 0.68 3.31 1.31
CA LEU A 38 0.60 3.94 -0.02
C LEU A 38 -0.78 4.54 -0.27
N THR A 39 -0.86 5.52 -1.17
CA THR A 39 -2.12 6.01 -1.74
C THR A 39 -2.65 5.08 -2.83
N ALA A 40 -3.90 5.27 -3.29
CA ALA A 40 -4.42 4.54 -4.45
C ALA A 40 -3.54 4.73 -5.70
N LYS A 41 -3.05 5.96 -5.95
CA LYS A 41 -2.07 6.22 -7.02
C LYS A 41 -0.74 5.50 -6.77
N GLY A 42 -0.25 5.45 -5.53
CA GLY A 42 0.99 4.73 -5.19
C GLY A 42 0.87 3.22 -5.42
N LEU A 43 -0.28 2.62 -5.08
CA LEU A 43 -0.59 1.22 -5.37
C LEU A 43 -0.62 0.95 -6.90
N ALA A 44 -1.29 1.82 -7.66
CA ALA A 44 -1.36 1.70 -9.12
C ALA A 44 0.01 1.88 -9.79
N GLN A 45 0.80 2.86 -9.32
CA GLN A 45 2.16 3.10 -9.82
C GLN A 45 3.06 1.88 -9.59
N SER A 46 2.99 1.27 -8.39
CA SER A 46 3.79 0.09 -8.05
C SER A 46 3.42 -1.11 -8.92
N TRP A 47 2.11 -1.33 -9.11
CA TRP A 47 1.60 -2.37 -10.01
C TRP A 47 2.03 -2.17 -11.48
N ASN A 48 1.99 -0.93 -11.97
CA ASN A 48 2.46 -0.62 -13.33
C ASN A 48 3.95 -0.91 -13.52
N VAL A 49 4.79 -0.68 -12.50
CA VAL A 49 6.20 -1.06 -12.54
C VAL A 49 6.35 -2.57 -12.71
N GLY A 50 5.59 -3.37 -11.95
CA GLY A 50 5.54 -4.83 -12.10
C GLY A 50 5.23 -5.27 -13.53
N ASN A 51 4.20 -4.68 -14.14
CA ASN A 51 3.82 -4.98 -15.52
C ASN A 51 4.93 -4.71 -16.52
N VAL A 52 5.70 -3.64 -16.31
CA VAL A 52 6.84 -3.33 -17.16
C VAL A 52 7.92 -4.42 -17.00
N LEU A 53 8.23 -4.85 -15.77
CA LEU A 53 9.21 -5.93 -15.54
C LEU A 53 8.79 -7.24 -16.23
N ALA A 54 7.51 -7.62 -16.14
CA ALA A 54 6.97 -8.79 -16.83
C ALA A 54 7.09 -8.69 -18.35
N ARG A 55 6.78 -7.52 -18.94
CA ARG A 55 6.90 -7.29 -20.39
C ARG A 55 8.32 -7.47 -20.92
N TYR A 56 9.32 -7.16 -20.09
CA TYR A 56 10.73 -7.36 -20.42
C TYR A 56 11.27 -8.74 -20.01
N ASN A 57 10.40 -9.64 -19.53
CA ASN A 57 10.73 -11.00 -19.12
C ASN A 57 11.88 -11.07 -18.09
N LEU A 58 11.92 -10.10 -17.18
CA LEU A 58 12.90 -10.02 -16.10
C LEU A 58 12.49 -10.94 -14.95
N SER A 59 13.19 -12.06 -14.80
CA SER A 59 13.00 -13.00 -13.68
C SER A 59 13.40 -12.36 -12.36
N VAL A 60 12.45 -12.25 -11.42
CA VAL A 60 12.71 -11.89 -10.02
C VAL A 60 12.69 -13.16 -9.18
N THR A 61 13.84 -13.51 -8.61
CA THR A 61 14.00 -14.71 -7.77
C THR A 61 13.84 -14.43 -6.29
N ALA A 62 14.04 -13.19 -5.86
CA ALA A 62 13.88 -12.74 -4.49
C ALA A 62 13.45 -11.27 -4.45
N CYS A 63 12.64 -10.91 -3.46
CA CYS A 63 12.19 -9.54 -3.21
C CYS A 63 12.44 -9.18 -1.75
N TYR A 64 13.10 -8.05 -1.52
CA TYR A 64 13.39 -7.52 -0.19
C TYR A 64 12.75 -6.13 -0.04
N SER A 65 12.26 -5.82 1.15
CA SER A 65 11.69 -4.51 1.45
C SER A 65 12.10 -4.04 2.85
N SER A 66 12.07 -2.72 3.04
CA SER A 66 12.09 -2.11 4.38
C SER A 66 10.84 -2.50 5.16
N PRO A 67 10.87 -2.58 6.51
CA PRO A 67 9.70 -2.92 7.32
C PRO A 67 8.58 -1.87 7.29
N ALA A 68 8.82 -0.68 6.70
CA ALA A 68 7.78 0.34 6.55
C ALA A 68 6.61 -0.19 5.70
N PHE A 69 5.37 0.05 6.14
CA PHE A 69 4.19 -0.52 5.49
C PHE A 69 4.08 -0.14 4.01
N ARG A 70 4.32 1.14 3.69
CA ARG A 70 4.41 1.61 2.29
C ARG A 70 5.43 0.83 1.44
N SER A 71 6.57 0.44 2.00
CA SER A 71 7.62 -0.29 1.28
C SER A 71 7.20 -1.73 1.02
N ILE A 72 6.58 -2.38 1.99
CA ILE A 72 5.99 -3.72 1.83
C ILE A 72 4.89 -3.67 0.76
N GLN A 73 3.99 -2.69 0.81
CA GLN A 73 2.94 -2.53 -0.20
C GLN A 73 3.48 -2.25 -1.60
N THR A 74 4.56 -1.46 -1.73
CA THR A 74 5.22 -1.25 -3.03
C THR A 74 5.75 -2.57 -3.58
N ALA A 75 6.48 -3.33 -2.77
CA ALA A 75 7.04 -4.62 -3.17
C ALA A 75 5.93 -5.61 -3.57
N ASP A 76 4.90 -5.75 -2.74
CA ASP A 76 3.73 -6.61 -2.98
C ASP A 76 3.05 -6.27 -4.31
N ARG A 77 2.76 -4.99 -4.58
CA ARG A 77 2.09 -4.57 -5.81
C ARG A 77 2.99 -4.72 -7.05
N ILE A 78 4.31 -4.55 -6.92
CA ILE A 78 5.24 -4.86 -8.02
C ILE A 78 5.16 -6.35 -8.35
N LEU A 79 5.21 -7.22 -7.34
CA LEU A 79 5.14 -8.67 -7.54
C LEU A 79 3.79 -9.11 -8.12
N GLU A 80 2.68 -8.50 -7.71
CA GLU A 80 1.36 -8.77 -8.29
C GLU A 80 1.22 -8.30 -9.75
N GLY A 81 1.94 -7.24 -10.13
CA GLY A 81 1.94 -6.75 -11.51
C GLY A 81 2.83 -7.54 -12.45
N MET A 82 3.71 -8.40 -11.91
CA MET A 82 4.57 -9.28 -12.69
C MET A 82 3.85 -10.56 -13.12
#